data_AF-A0A2D4PPL6-F1
#
_entry.id   AF-A0A2D4PPL6-F1
#
_cell.length_a   1.000
_cell.length_b   1.000
_cell.length_c   1.000
_cell.angle_alpha   90.00
_cell.angle_beta   90.00
_cell.angle_gamma   90.00
#
_symmetry.space_group_name_H-M   'P 1'
#
loop_
_entity.id
_entity.type
_entity.pdbx_description
1 polymer ?
#
loop_
_entity_poly.entity_id
_entity_poly.type
_entity_poly.pdbx_seq_one_letter_code
_entity_poly.pdbx_strand_id
1 'polypeptide(L)'
;SISLLNTDYKIFMNIMAERLKNVNRYIHTDQNGFLPTRQLKNNTRTVLDILEYYEAHPEKQATLVFLDAQKAFDKVNWQFMRQQVKEMKFGDKFEKMLESI
;
A
#
# COMPACT_ATOMS: atom_id res chain seq x y z
N SER A 1 -0.30 14.17 11.27
CA SER A 1 0.68 15.24 11.58
C SER A 1 1.90 15.05 10.69
N ILE A 2 2.68 16.10 10.40
CA ILE A 2 4.01 15.93 9.79
C ILE A 2 5.01 15.77 10.93
N SER A 3 5.72 14.64 10.95
CA SER A 3 6.75 14.36 11.95
C SER A 3 8.13 14.70 11.37
N LEU A 4 8.87 15.59 12.04
CA LEU A 4 10.24 15.90 11.67
C LEU A 4 11.19 14.92 12.36
N LEU A 5 11.61 13.90 11.63
CA LEU A 5 12.52 12.85 12.12
C LEU A 5 13.98 13.25 11.89
N ASN A 6 14.86 12.83 12.80
CA ASN A 6 16.30 13.02 12.65
C ASN A 6 16.85 12.23 11.44
N THR A 7 18.04 12.59 10.97
CA THR A 7 18.64 11.99 9.77
C THR A 7 18.90 10.50 9.94
N ASP A 8 19.39 10.06 11.10
CA ASP A 8 19.70 8.65 11.36
C ASP A 8 18.45 7.77 11.27
N TYR A 9 17.35 8.24 11.84
CA TYR A 9 16.07 7.56 11.77
C TYR A 9 15.55 7.51 10.33
N LYS A 10 15.70 8.58 9.54
CA LYS A 10 15.34 8.55 8.11
C LYS A 10 16.16 7.52 7.33
N ILE A 11 17.46 7.41 7.60
CA ILE A 11 18.33 6.39 6.99
C ILE A 11 17.83 4.99 7.37
N PHE A 12 17.57 4.76 8.66
CA PHE A 12 17.06 3.49 9.15
C PHE A 12 15.72 3.10 8.49
N MET A 13 14.75 4.02 8.46
CA MET A 13 13.46 3.80 7.80
C MET A 13 13.61 3.52 6.31
N ASN A 14 14.55 4.18 5.64
CA ASN A 14 14.82 3.93 4.22
C ASN A 14 15.37 2.50 4.00
N ILE A 15 16.29 2.03 4.84
CA ILE A 15 16.79 0.64 4.79
C ILE A 15 15.65 -0.36 4.96
N MET A 16 14.73 -0.11 5.89
CA MET A 16 13.55 -0.96 6.09
C MET A 16 12.63 -0.96 4.87
N ALA A 17 12.35 0.21 4.29
CA ALA A 17 11.52 0.34 3.09
C ALA A 17 12.12 -0.40 1.88
N GLU A 18 13.44 -0.29 1.67
CA GLU A 18 14.14 -1.02 0.61
C GLU A 18 13.99 -2.53 0.75
N ARG A 19 14.13 -3.06 1.98
CA ARG A 19 13.96 -4.50 2.25
C ARG A 19 12.53 -4.97 2.03
N LEU A 20 11.54 -4.11 2.30
CA LEU A 20 10.13 -4.40 2.08
C LEU A 20 9.76 -4.49 0.59
N LYS A 21 10.51 -3.92 -0.35
CA LYS A 21 10.14 -3.95 -1.78
C LYS A 21 9.86 -5.36 -2.33
N ASN A 22 10.45 -6.39 -1.73
CA ASN A 22 10.20 -7.80 -2.09
C ASN A 22 8.75 -8.26 -1.85
N VAL A 23 7.95 -7.55 -1.05
CA VAL A 23 6.52 -7.88 -0.87
C VAL A 23 5.67 -7.55 -2.09
N ASN A 24 6.19 -6.79 -3.06
CA ASN A 24 5.46 -6.42 -4.27
C ASN A 24 4.85 -7.64 -5.01
N ARG A 25 5.46 -8.82 -4.87
CA ARG A 25 4.94 -10.09 -5.43
C ARG A 25 3.61 -10.56 -4.82
N TYR A 26 3.27 -10.11 -3.62
CA TYR A 26 2.03 -10.46 -2.91
C TYR A 26 0.94 -9.39 -3.08
N ILE A 27 1.23 -8.29 -3.76
CA ILE A 27 0.33 -7.15 -3.90
C ILE A 27 -0.36 -7.21 -5.27
N HIS A 28 -1.68 -7.22 -5.27
CA HIS A 28 -2.50 -7.31 -6.48
C HIS A 28 -2.15 -6.18 -7.47
N THR A 29 -2.18 -6.44 -8.77
CA THR A 29 -1.72 -5.51 -9.83
C THR A 29 -2.43 -4.15 -9.80
N ASP A 30 -3.69 -4.16 -9.39
CA ASP A 30 -4.53 -2.95 -9.37
C ASP A 30 -4.21 -2.02 -8.19
N GLN A 31 -3.42 -2.48 -7.21
CA GLN A 31 -2.95 -1.67 -6.10
C GLN A 31 -1.71 -0.89 -6.53
N ASN A 32 -1.87 0.37 -6.95
CA ASN A 32 -0.75 1.15 -7.51
C ASN A 32 -0.06 2.12 -6.53
N GLY A 33 -0.58 2.29 -5.32
CA GLY A 33 -0.05 3.27 -4.35
C GLY A 33 1.30 2.87 -3.76
N PHE A 34 2.24 3.82 -3.69
CA PHE A 34 3.53 3.70 -3.00
C PHE A 34 4.43 2.52 -3.41
N LEU A 35 4.22 1.96 -4.61
CA LEU A 35 4.96 0.80 -5.08
C LEU A 35 5.93 1.19 -6.20
N PRO A 36 7.13 0.58 -6.22
CA PRO A 36 8.07 0.80 -7.31
C PRO A 36 7.44 0.36 -8.63
N THR A 37 7.77 1.07 -9.71
CA THR A 37 7.30 0.83 -11.09
C THR A 37 5.79 0.97 -11.35
N ARG A 38 4.96 1.15 -10.31
CA ARG A 38 3.51 1.36 -10.42
C ARG A 38 3.19 2.86 -10.45
N GLN A 39 2.29 3.26 -11.36
CA GLN A 39 1.97 4.67 -11.58
C GLN A 39 0.49 4.92 -11.32
N LEU A 40 0.17 6.00 -10.58
CA LEU A 40 -1.20 6.39 -10.27
C LEU A 40 -2.07 6.60 -11.52
N LYS A 41 -1.46 7.03 -12.63
CA LYS A 41 -2.15 7.19 -13.92
C LYS A 41 -2.78 5.89 -14.43
N ASN A 42 -2.25 4.73 -14.04
CA ASN A 42 -2.81 3.44 -14.41
C ASN A 42 -4.20 3.28 -13.80
N ASN A 43 -4.41 3.69 -12.54
CA ASN A 43 -5.72 3.65 -11.90
C ASN A 43 -6.73 4.54 -12.64
N THR A 44 -6.31 5.75 -13.02
CA THR A 44 -7.17 6.66 -13.80
C THR A 44 -7.56 6.03 -15.13
N ARG A 45 -6.61 5.42 -15.85
CA ARG A 45 -6.92 4.74 -17.11
C ARG A 45 -7.86 3.56 -16.90
N THR A 46 -7.65 2.73 -15.88
CA THR A 46 -8.55 1.61 -15.55
C THR A 46 -9.97 2.07 -15.29
N VAL A 47 -10.18 3.17 -14.55
CA VAL A 47 -11.53 3.73 -14.33
C VAL A 47 -12.15 4.21 -15.64
N LEU A 48 -11.38 4.88 -16.51
CA LEU A 48 -11.86 5.30 -17.83
C LEU A 48 -12.22 4.11 -18.71
N ASP A 49 -11.40 3.06 -18.74
CA ASP A 49 -11.68 1.83 -19.50
C ASP A 49 -12.98 1.16 -19.02
N ILE A 50 -13.24 1.14 -17.70
CA ILE A 50 -14.49 0.64 -17.14
C ILE A 50 -15.67 1.49 -17.60
N LEU A 51 -15.56 2.83 -17.54
CA LEU A 51 -16.63 3.72 -17.99
C LEU A 51 -16.93 3.56 -19.49
N GLU A 52 -15.89 3.58 -20.33
CA GLU A 52 -15.97 3.36 -21.79
C GLU A 52 -16.65 2.01 -22.09
N TYR A 53 -16.31 0.95 -21.34
CA TYR A 53 -16.91 -0.37 -21.52
C TYR A 53 -18.41 -0.39 -21.24
N TYR A 54 -18.86 0.20 -20.13
CA TYR A 54 -20.28 0.21 -19.76
C TYR A 54 -21.10 1.20 -20.59
N GLU A 55 -20.49 2.25 -21.15
CA GLU A 55 -21.13 3.11 -22.15
C GLU A 55 -21.43 2.34 -23.45
N ALA A 56 -20.52 1.46 -23.87
CA ALA A 56 -20.70 0.61 -25.05
C ALA A 56 -21.64 -0.59 -24.83
N HIS A 57 -21.96 -0.93 -23.58
CA HIS A 57 -22.79 -2.10 -23.21
C HIS A 57 -23.96 -1.69 -22.30
N PRO A 58 -24.97 -0.98 -22.83
CA PRO A 58 -26.09 -0.44 -22.04
C PRO A 58 -26.98 -1.50 -21.39
N GLU A 59 -26.87 -2.76 -21.82
CA GLU A 59 -27.54 -3.90 -21.18
C GLU A 59 -26.91 -4.30 -19.84
N LYS A 60 -25.70 -3.83 -19.54
CA LYS A 60 -24.98 -4.13 -18.30
C LYS A 60 -25.03 -2.93 -17.35
N GLN A 61 -24.99 -3.22 -16.06
CA GLN A 61 -25.01 -2.20 -15.01
C GLN A 61 -23.74 -2.28 -14.18
N ALA A 62 -23.21 -1.10 -13.81
CA ALA A 62 -22.08 -0.95 -12.91
C ALA A 62 -22.39 0.06 -11.82
N THR A 63 -21.66 -0.02 -10.71
CA THR A 63 -21.66 1.00 -9.66
C THR A 63 -20.22 1.28 -9.26
N LEU A 64 -19.85 2.56 -9.21
CA LEU A 64 -18.57 3.00 -8.70
C LEU A 64 -18.70 3.33 -7.21
N VAL A 65 -17.89 2.67 -6.39
CA VAL A 65 -17.83 2.90 -4.94
C VAL A 65 -16.51 3.59 -4.62
N PHE A 66 -16.61 4.81 -4.07
CA PHE A 66 -15.45 5.58 -3.63
C PHE A 66 -15.26 5.39 -2.13
N LEU A 67 -14.12 4.81 -1.75
CA LEU A 67 -13.75 4.55 -0.36
C LEU A 67 -12.52 5.37 0.01
N ASP A 68 -12.53 5.96 1.21
CA ASP A 68 -11.37 6.65 1.78
C ASP A 68 -11.13 6.21 3.24
N ALA A 69 -9.86 6.12 3.61
CA ALA A 69 -9.44 5.75 4.96
C ALA A 69 -9.03 7.01 5.75
N GLN A 70 -9.98 7.57 6.49
CA GLN A 70 -9.74 8.78 7.27
C GLN A 70 -8.59 8.59 8.28
N LYS A 71 -7.52 9.40 8.12
CA LYS A 71 -6.32 9.35 8.95
C LYS A 71 -5.68 7.95 9.00
N ALA A 72 -5.56 7.30 7.84
CA ALA A 72 -5.09 5.91 7.71
C ALA A 72 -3.82 5.62 8.54
N PHE A 73 -2.83 6.51 8.53
CA PHE A 73 -1.58 6.34 9.30
C PHE A 73 -1.76 6.50 10.82
N ASP A 74 -2.66 7.37 11.28
CA ASP A 74 -2.91 7.57 12.71
C ASP A 74 -3.76 6.43 13.29
N LYS A 75 -4.54 5.73 12.46
CA LYS A 75 -5.49 4.68 12.87
C LYS A 75 -4.99 3.25 12.62
N VAL A 76 -3.72 3.07 12.29
CA VAL A 76 -3.13 1.73 12.08
C VAL A 76 -3.18 0.94 13.38
N ASN A 77 -3.69 -0.30 13.33
CA ASN A 77 -3.57 -1.24 14.43
C ASN A 77 -2.19 -1.91 14.40
N TRP A 78 -1.29 -1.46 15.28
CA TRP A 78 0.07 -1.99 15.34
C TRP A 78 0.17 -3.45 15.78
N GLN A 79 -0.77 -3.95 16.58
CA GLN A 79 -0.80 -5.37 16.94
C GLN A 79 -1.11 -6.23 15.72
N PHE A 80 -2.08 -5.81 14.90
CA PHE A 80 -2.37 -6.45 13.62
C PHE A 80 -1.14 -6.43 12.70
N MET A 81 -0.48 -5.28 12.54
CA MET A 81 0.70 -5.15 11.67
C MET A 81 1.84 -6.08 12.09
N ARG A 82 2.13 -6.18 13.41
CA ARG A 82 3.14 -7.11 13.93
C ARG A 82 2.77 -8.57 13.66
N GLN A 83 1.50 -8.94 13.83
CA GLN A 83 1.05 -10.29 13.52
C GLN A 83 1.20 -10.60 12.03
N GLN A 84 0.82 -9.67 11.14
CA GLN A 84 0.95 -9.88 9.69
C GLN A 84 2.41 -10.11 9.27
N VAL A 85 3.37 -9.35 9.82
CA VAL A 85 4.80 -9.54 9.51
C VAL A 85 5.31 -10.92 9.93
N LYS A 86 4.82 -11.43 11.08
CA LYS A 86 5.09 -12.81 11.55
C LYS A 86 4.51 -13.87 10.61
N GLU A 87 3.23 -13.73 10.26
CA GLU A 87 2.52 -14.67 9.38
C GLU A 87 3.13 -14.70 7.97
N MET A 88 3.58 -13.55 7.47
CA MET A 88 4.24 -13.44 6.17
C MET A 88 5.71 -13.91 6.19
N LYS A 89 6.23 -14.31 7.37
CA LYS A 89 7.56 -14.89 7.57
C LYS A 89 8.70 -13.99 7.06
N PHE A 90 8.67 -12.69 7.40
CA PHE A 90 9.76 -11.77 7.02
C PHE A 90 11.07 -12.05 7.79
N GLY A 91 11.00 -12.88 8.83
CA GLY A 91 12.12 -13.36 9.61
C GLY A 91 12.44 -12.47 10.80
N ASP A 92 13.05 -13.06 11.82
CA ASP A 92 13.27 -12.48 13.14
C ASP A 92 13.99 -11.13 13.11
N LYS A 93 14.92 -10.94 12.14
CA LYS A 93 15.63 -9.67 11.99
C LYS A 93 14.69 -8.53 11.61
N PHE A 94 13.72 -8.79 10.73
CA PHE A 94 12.75 -7.78 10.30
C PHE A 94 11.72 -7.49 11.39
N GLU A 95 11.27 -8.54 12.09
CA GLU A 95 10.39 -8.40 13.25
C GLU A 95 11.01 -7.53 14.35
N LYS A 96 12.27 -7.80 14.70
CA LYS A 96 13.00 -6.98 15.69
C LYS A 96 13.21 -5.53 15.24
N MET A 97 13.44 -5.29 13.95
CA MET A 97 13.52 -3.91 13.42
C MET A 97 12.17 -3.19 13.58
N LEU A 98 11.06 -3.87 13.35
CA LEU A 98 9.72 -3.30 13.53
C LEU A 98 9.40 -2.99 15.00
N GLU A 99 9.90 -3.81 15.94
CA GLU A 99 9.77 -3.55 17.39
C GLU A 99 10.62 -2.37 17.89
N SER A 100 11.62 -1.95 17.10
CA SER A 100 12.50 -0.81 17.44
C SER A 100 11.99 0.55 16.96
N ILE A 101 10.87 0.56 16.23
CA ILE A 101 10.14 1.75 15.77
C ILE A 101 9.13 2.17 16.83
#